data_AF-A0A511MZ47-F1
#
_entry.id   AF-A0A511MZ47-F1
#
_cell.length_a   1.000
_cell.length_b   1.000
_cell.length_c   1.000
_cell.angle_alpha   90.00
_cell.angle_beta   90.00
_cell.angle_gamma   90.00
#
_symmetry.space_group_name_H-M   'P 1'
#
loop_
_entity.id
_entity.type
_entity.pdbx_description
1 polymer ?
#
loop_
_entity_poly.entity_id
_entity_poly.type
_entity_poly.pdbx_seq_one_letter_code
_entity_poly.pdbx_strand_id
1 'polypeptide(L)'
;MIQLVEGLALNLCIVITATYLFSLTYTHWRRETDRKLILMRAAIAAASSLFLTSQAVPLSNGAMLDLRILPLALITLRYGMWYGLFAIMLVFFARGQFWHQFTNQDVAILICYVIACVYRYYSTIESEEVPFRSYLYAPVVIFSGLLIYMFNQKSWDPSILPSLGLLYLTNVLGFMAASRIIHRHVQYLKLTDGLKEETLIDPLTRVFNRRQFELDKPGMREGDAIVVIDIDDFKKVNDTYGHAVGDQVLQELARRLVLTVRHSDRVYRLGGEEFAVYLSRCPEEYMNTIAERIKERIFSERFNTVGRVSVSGGLVRLSAEQSIDAAFEQADQYLYQAKKSGKNRIITSL
;
A
#
# COMPACT_ATOMS: atom_id res chain seq x y z
N MET A 1 -10.99 29.03 -34.25
CA MET A 1 -11.65 27.82 -33.73
C MET A 1 -10.73 26.60 -33.81
N ILE A 2 -10.14 26.27 -34.97
CA ILE A 2 -9.23 25.11 -35.12
C ILE A 2 -8.03 25.17 -34.16
N GLN A 3 -7.27 26.28 -34.15
CA GLN A 3 -6.15 26.48 -33.23
C GLN A 3 -6.52 26.33 -31.74
N LEU A 4 -7.76 26.71 -31.38
CA LEU A 4 -8.25 26.56 -30.01
C LEU A 4 -8.49 25.10 -29.65
N VAL A 5 -9.11 24.34 -30.55
CA VAL A 5 -9.34 22.90 -30.35
C VAL A 5 -8.01 22.15 -30.27
N GLU A 6 -7.07 22.44 -31.17
CA GLU A 6 -5.73 21.82 -31.17
C GLU A 6 -4.96 22.14 -29.88
N GLY A 7 -4.94 23.40 -29.44
CA GLY A 7 -4.24 23.79 -28.23
C GLY A 7 -4.87 23.21 -26.96
N LEU A 8 -6.20 23.13 -26.86
CA LEU A 8 -6.87 22.48 -25.74
C LEU A 8 -6.68 20.95 -25.75
N ALA A 9 -6.62 20.32 -26.93
CA ALA A 9 -6.28 18.91 -27.05
C ALA A 9 -4.85 18.63 -26.58
N LEU A 10 -3.88 19.47 -26.95
CA LEU A 10 -2.51 19.39 -26.44
C LEU A 10 -2.47 19.53 -24.91
N ASN A 11 -3.17 20.51 -24.35
CA ASN A 11 -3.28 20.69 -22.89
C ASN A 11 -3.85 19.44 -22.20
N LEU A 12 -4.88 18.81 -22.79
CA LEU A 12 -5.46 17.58 -22.26
C LEU A 12 -4.46 16.43 -22.25
N CYS A 13 -3.71 16.25 -23.35
CA CYS A 13 -2.64 15.24 -23.43
C CYS A 13 -1.56 15.46 -22.35
N ILE A 14 -1.16 16.71 -22.14
CA ILE A 14 -0.19 17.09 -21.11
C ILE A 14 -0.73 16.74 -19.72
N VAL A 15 -1.97 17.13 -19.39
CA VAL A 15 -2.58 16.83 -18.09
C VAL A 15 -2.69 15.33 -17.84
N ILE A 16 -3.14 14.57 -18.84
CA ILE A 16 -3.29 13.11 -18.73
C ILE A 16 -1.92 12.47 -18.47
N THR A 17 -0.91 12.87 -19.24
CA THR A 17 0.47 12.35 -19.10
C THR A 17 1.06 12.71 -17.73
N ALA A 18 0.97 13.98 -17.34
CA ALA A 18 1.44 14.45 -16.04
C ALA A 18 0.71 13.72 -14.89
N THR A 19 -0.59 13.51 -15.01
CA THR A 19 -1.37 12.77 -14.01
C THR A 19 -0.97 11.30 -13.94
N TYR A 20 -0.72 10.67 -15.09
CA TYR A 20 -0.24 9.29 -15.12
C TYR A 20 1.12 9.17 -14.42
N LEU A 21 2.11 10.01 -14.77
CA LEU A 21 3.41 10.03 -14.11
C LEU A 21 3.29 10.32 -12.61
N PHE A 22 2.43 11.27 -12.25
CA PHE A 22 2.09 11.56 -10.86
C PHE A 22 1.50 10.33 -10.14
N SER A 23 0.64 9.57 -10.81
CA SER A 23 0.04 8.35 -10.25
C SER A 23 1.08 7.25 -9.98
N LEU A 24 2.21 7.23 -10.69
CA LEU A 24 3.31 6.29 -10.42
C LEU A 24 4.06 6.60 -9.13
N THR A 25 3.90 7.80 -8.56
CA THR A 25 4.50 8.12 -7.26
C THR A 25 3.79 7.44 -6.10
N TYR A 26 2.62 6.82 -6.32
CA TYR A 26 1.90 6.06 -5.31
C TYR A 26 2.45 4.63 -5.26
N THR A 27 3.01 4.24 -4.12
CA THR A 27 3.58 2.89 -3.89
C THR A 27 2.65 1.98 -3.09
N HIS A 28 1.75 2.57 -2.31
CA HIS A 28 0.78 1.88 -1.47
C HIS A 28 -0.61 2.47 -1.66
N TRP A 29 -1.65 1.67 -1.44
CA TRP A 29 -3.03 2.12 -1.62
C TRP A 29 -3.51 3.07 -0.51
N ARG A 30 -2.92 2.95 0.68
CA ARG A 30 -3.22 3.83 1.81
C ARG A 30 -2.73 5.23 1.53
N ARG A 31 -3.43 6.24 2.05
CA ARG A 31 -3.03 7.63 1.90
C ARG A 31 -1.67 7.84 2.54
N GLU A 32 -0.80 8.51 1.80
CA GLU A 32 0.52 8.89 2.27
C GLU A 32 0.42 9.85 3.46
N THR A 33 1.19 9.58 4.50
CA THR A 33 1.34 10.45 5.68
C THR A 33 2.69 11.15 5.73
N ASP A 34 3.67 10.68 4.94
CA ASP A 34 4.96 11.36 4.82
C ASP A 34 4.80 12.73 4.14
N ARG A 35 5.00 13.78 4.94
CA ARG A 35 4.92 15.17 4.50
C ARG A 35 5.90 15.48 3.38
N LYS A 36 7.09 14.87 3.35
CA LYS A 36 8.09 15.13 2.30
C LYS A 36 7.58 14.66 0.94
N LEU A 37 6.99 13.46 0.89
CA LEU A 37 6.45 12.92 -0.34
C LEU A 37 5.24 13.71 -0.83
N ILE A 38 4.37 14.16 0.09
CA ILE A 38 3.23 15.02 -0.27
C ILE A 38 3.71 16.38 -0.82
N LEU A 39 4.73 16.99 -0.21
CA LEU A 39 5.30 18.26 -0.71
C LEU A 39 5.96 18.09 -2.09
N MET A 40 6.67 16.98 -2.32
CA MET A 40 7.20 16.64 -3.65
C MET A 40 6.08 16.54 -4.69
N ARG A 41 4.98 15.84 -4.34
CA ARG A 41 3.79 15.71 -5.20
C ARG A 41 3.13 17.08 -5.48
N ALA A 42 3.06 17.96 -4.49
CA ALA A 42 2.57 19.32 -4.68
C ALA A 42 3.48 20.15 -5.61
N ALA A 43 4.81 19.97 -5.51
CA ALA A 43 5.77 20.60 -6.42
C ALA A 43 5.63 20.10 -7.87
N ILE A 44 5.40 18.79 -8.08
CA ILE A 44 5.11 18.22 -9.41
C ILE A 44 3.85 18.83 -10.01
N ALA A 45 2.79 19.01 -9.21
CA ALA A 45 1.56 19.65 -9.67
C ALA A 45 1.78 21.13 -10.05
N ALA A 46 2.58 21.87 -9.27
CA ALA A 46 2.96 23.24 -9.59
C ALA A 46 3.77 23.32 -10.89
N ALA A 47 4.75 22.43 -11.09
CA ALA A 47 5.52 22.34 -12.33
C ALA A 47 4.62 22.03 -13.54
N SER A 48 3.66 21.10 -13.38
CA SER A 48 2.68 20.78 -14.42
C SER A 48 1.80 21.99 -14.76
N SER A 49 1.36 22.75 -13.76
CA SER A 49 0.60 24.01 -13.95
C SER A 49 1.41 25.06 -14.71
N LEU A 50 2.71 25.21 -14.40
CA LEU A 50 3.60 26.13 -15.10
C LEU A 50 3.84 25.71 -16.55
N PHE A 51 3.98 24.41 -16.80
CA PHE A 51 4.12 23.89 -18.16
C PHE A 51 2.84 24.09 -18.99
N LEU A 52 1.66 23.86 -18.41
CA LEU A 52 0.38 24.17 -19.08
C LEU A 52 0.24 25.66 -19.38
N THR A 53 0.74 26.53 -18.49
CA THR A 53 0.78 27.98 -18.71
C THR A 53 1.63 28.37 -19.93
N SER A 54 2.72 27.65 -20.22
CA SER A 54 3.55 27.93 -21.40
C SER A 54 2.91 27.46 -22.71
N GLN A 55 1.92 26.57 -22.62
CA GLN A 55 1.15 26.04 -23.75
C GLN A 55 -0.24 26.68 -23.85
N ALA A 56 -0.42 27.88 -23.28
CA ALA A 56 -1.70 28.55 -23.25
C ALA A 56 -2.10 29.11 -24.61
N VAL A 57 -3.37 28.97 -24.98
CA VAL A 57 -3.90 29.42 -26.26
C VAL A 57 -4.39 30.87 -26.14
N PRO A 58 -3.83 31.83 -26.88
CA PRO A 58 -4.30 33.20 -26.88
C PRO A 58 -5.66 33.34 -27.57
N LEU A 59 -6.54 34.16 -27.00
CA LEU A 59 -7.78 34.62 -27.59
C LEU A 59 -7.65 36.05 -28.11
N SER A 60 -8.57 36.45 -28.99
CA SER A 60 -8.63 37.78 -29.62
C SER A 60 -8.74 38.94 -28.63
N ASN A 61 -9.25 38.70 -27.42
CA ASN A 61 -9.39 39.69 -26.34
C ASN A 61 -8.20 39.71 -25.37
N GLY A 62 -7.11 39.01 -25.67
CA GLY A 62 -5.93 38.92 -24.82
C GLY A 62 -6.04 37.92 -23.66
N ALA A 63 -7.16 37.21 -23.52
CA ALA A 63 -7.26 36.09 -22.58
C ALA A 63 -6.42 34.90 -23.08
N MET A 64 -5.85 34.11 -22.16
CA MET A 64 -5.17 32.85 -22.48
C MET A 64 -5.96 31.69 -21.88
N LEU A 65 -6.18 30.65 -22.67
CA LEU A 65 -6.91 29.45 -22.26
C LEU A 65 -5.96 28.26 -22.13
N ASP A 66 -6.03 27.57 -20.99
CA ASP A 66 -5.27 26.35 -20.70
C ASP A 66 -5.91 25.59 -19.52
N LEU A 67 -5.33 24.44 -19.16
CA LEU A 67 -5.82 23.59 -18.08
C LEU A 67 -4.98 23.69 -16.78
N ARG A 68 -4.27 24.80 -16.55
CA ARG A 68 -3.30 24.94 -15.43
C ARG A 68 -3.90 24.76 -14.03
N ILE A 69 -5.20 25.05 -13.87
CA ILE A 69 -5.90 24.98 -12.58
C ILE A 69 -6.10 23.52 -12.14
N LEU A 70 -6.16 22.59 -13.10
CA LEU A 70 -6.53 21.21 -12.87
C LEU A 70 -5.52 20.47 -11.95
N PRO A 71 -4.20 20.49 -12.18
CA PRO A 71 -3.23 19.90 -11.25
C PRO A 71 -3.33 20.45 -9.82
N LEU A 72 -3.57 21.76 -9.69
CA LEU A 72 -3.68 22.45 -8.39
C LEU A 72 -4.95 22.03 -7.64
N ALA A 73 -6.07 21.93 -8.36
CA ALA A 73 -7.34 21.46 -7.82
C ALA A 73 -7.25 20.00 -7.34
N LEU A 74 -6.59 19.12 -8.11
CA LEU A 74 -6.39 17.72 -7.74
C LEU A 74 -5.58 17.57 -6.44
N ILE A 75 -4.46 18.30 -6.32
CA ILE A 75 -3.66 18.31 -5.08
C ILE A 75 -4.46 18.83 -3.90
N THR A 76 -5.21 19.91 -4.09
CA THR A 76 -6.05 20.51 -3.04
C THR A 76 -7.08 19.51 -2.54
N LEU A 77 -7.81 18.85 -3.44
CA LEU A 77 -8.83 17.86 -3.07
C LEU A 77 -8.21 16.62 -2.40
N ARG A 78 -7.10 16.10 -2.93
CA ARG A 78 -6.49 14.86 -2.44
C ARG A 78 -5.79 15.03 -1.11
N TYR A 79 -5.02 16.11 -0.92
CA TYR A 79 -4.15 16.27 0.24
C TYR A 79 -4.59 17.35 1.21
N GLY A 80 -5.41 18.31 0.78
CA GLY A 80 -5.94 19.38 1.62
C GLY A 80 -5.43 20.77 1.27
N MET A 81 -5.99 21.76 1.96
CA MET A 81 -5.79 23.19 1.66
C MET A 81 -4.31 23.59 1.71
N TRP A 82 -3.56 23.15 2.71
CA TRP A 82 -2.17 23.60 2.91
C TRP A 82 -1.23 23.15 1.78
N TYR A 83 -1.45 21.97 1.22
CA TYR A 83 -0.67 21.46 0.09
C TYR A 83 -1.10 22.09 -1.23
N GLY A 84 -2.39 22.40 -1.38
CA GLY A 84 -2.90 23.20 -2.49
C GLY A 84 -2.30 24.61 -2.50
N LEU A 85 -2.32 25.29 -1.35
CA LEU A 85 -1.71 26.60 -1.16
C LEU A 85 -0.21 26.58 -1.46
N PHE A 86 0.50 25.58 -0.94
CA PHE A 86 1.94 25.41 -1.23
C PHE A 86 2.21 25.30 -2.74
N ALA A 87 1.45 24.49 -3.47
CA ALA A 87 1.59 24.37 -4.92
C ALA A 87 1.32 25.72 -5.65
N ILE A 88 0.30 26.46 -5.24
CA ILE A 88 -0.03 27.78 -5.80
C ILE A 88 1.09 28.78 -5.54
N MET A 89 1.65 28.79 -4.32
CA MET A 89 2.75 29.68 -3.94
C MET A 89 3.98 29.42 -4.81
N LEU A 90 4.29 28.15 -5.14
CA LEU A 90 5.36 27.80 -6.07
C LEU A 90 5.10 28.36 -7.48
N VAL A 91 3.86 28.26 -7.98
CA VAL A 91 3.48 28.82 -9.28
C VAL A 91 3.64 30.35 -9.30
N PHE A 92 3.18 31.04 -8.25
CA PHE A 92 3.27 32.50 -8.14
C PHE A 92 4.72 32.97 -8.01
N PHE A 93 5.52 32.26 -7.23
CA PHE A 93 6.95 32.53 -7.08
C PHE A 93 7.68 32.38 -8.42
N ALA A 94 7.48 31.27 -9.13
CA ALA A 94 8.11 31.01 -10.42
C ALA A 94 7.71 32.04 -11.51
N ARG A 95 6.53 32.65 -11.38
CA ARG A 95 6.03 33.70 -12.30
C ARG A 95 6.37 35.13 -11.84
N GLY A 96 7.13 35.30 -10.75
CA GLY A 96 7.51 36.62 -10.22
C GLY A 96 6.34 37.45 -9.66
N GLN A 97 5.19 36.83 -9.37
CA GLN A 97 3.95 37.54 -9.02
C GLN A 97 3.98 38.18 -7.62
N PHE A 98 4.96 37.87 -6.77
CA PHE A 98 5.10 38.52 -5.45
C PHE A 98 5.51 39.99 -5.54
N TRP A 99 6.15 40.38 -6.65
CA TRP A 99 6.71 41.71 -6.85
C TRP A 99 5.94 42.50 -7.92
N HIS A 100 4.90 41.91 -8.49
CA HIS A 100 4.07 42.47 -9.55
C HIS A 100 2.58 42.42 -9.18
N GLN A 101 1.75 43.16 -9.91
CA GLN A 101 0.30 43.10 -9.71
C GLN A 101 -0.25 41.77 -10.22
N PHE A 102 -1.16 41.17 -9.45
CA PHE A 102 -1.85 39.95 -9.85
C PHE A 102 -2.61 40.15 -11.16
N THR A 103 -2.46 39.18 -12.06
CA THR A 103 -3.20 39.13 -13.31
C THR A 103 -4.60 38.54 -13.10
N ASN A 104 -5.50 38.74 -14.07
CA ASN A 104 -6.83 38.13 -14.05
C ASN A 104 -6.79 36.60 -13.92
N GLN A 105 -5.73 35.96 -14.44
CA GLN A 105 -5.52 34.52 -14.34
C GLN A 105 -5.16 34.07 -12.92
N ASP A 106 -4.44 34.91 -12.16
CA ASP A 106 -4.05 34.61 -10.78
C ASP A 106 -5.26 34.66 -9.85
N VAL A 107 -6.16 35.62 -10.09
CA VAL A 107 -7.46 35.70 -9.39
C VAL A 107 -8.30 34.45 -9.67
N ALA A 108 -8.35 33.99 -10.92
CA ALA A 108 -9.07 32.78 -11.31
C ALA A 108 -8.54 31.52 -10.60
N ILE A 109 -7.21 31.38 -10.46
CA ILE A 109 -6.58 30.29 -9.69
C ILE A 109 -7.05 30.34 -8.23
N LEU A 110 -7.01 31.51 -7.60
CA LEU A 110 -7.40 31.68 -6.20
C LEU A 110 -8.88 31.37 -5.96
N ILE A 111 -9.78 31.80 -6.86
CA ILE A 111 -11.20 31.48 -6.79
C ILE A 111 -11.43 29.97 -6.86
N CYS A 112 -10.84 29.30 -7.86
CA CYS A 112 -10.99 27.85 -8.01
C CYS A 112 -10.41 27.08 -6.83
N TYR A 113 -9.29 27.56 -6.27
CA TYR A 113 -8.69 27.01 -5.06
C TYR A 113 -9.61 27.12 -3.85
N VAL A 114 -10.22 28.29 -3.61
CA VAL A 114 -11.18 28.49 -2.51
C VAL A 114 -12.37 27.55 -2.67
N ILE A 115 -12.93 27.46 -3.87
CA ILE A 115 -14.05 26.53 -4.15
C ILE A 115 -13.62 25.08 -3.91
N ALA A 116 -12.42 24.68 -4.34
CA ALA A 116 -11.90 23.33 -4.11
C ALA A 116 -11.71 23.03 -2.61
N CYS A 117 -11.26 24.00 -1.81
CA CYS A 117 -11.14 23.89 -0.36
C CYS A 117 -12.51 23.71 0.31
N VAL A 118 -13.50 24.52 -0.06
CA VAL A 118 -14.87 24.42 0.46
C VAL A 118 -15.49 23.08 0.07
N TYR A 119 -15.37 22.69 -1.20
CA TYR A 119 -15.86 21.41 -1.70
C TYR A 119 -15.23 20.24 -0.93
N ARG A 120 -13.91 20.28 -0.74
CA ARG A 120 -13.20 19.28 0.05
C ARG A 120 -13.77 19.19 1.47
N TYR A 121 -13.88 20.33 2.16
CA TYR A 121 -14.37 20.40 3.53
C TYR A 121 -15.70 19.66 3.68
N TYR A 122 -16.70 19.98 2.84
CA TYR A 122 -17.99 19.30 2.85
C TYR A 122 -17.89 17.81 2.52
N SER A 123 -17.08 17.46 1.53
CA SER A 123 -16.92 16.06 1.12
C SER A 123 -16.17 15.18 2.13
N THR A 124 -15.53 15.78 3.14
CA THR A 124 -14.82 15.07 4.21
C THR A 124 -15.53 15.14 5.57
N ILE A 125 -16.80 15.58 5.61
CA ILE A 125 -17.58 15.61 6.86
C ILE A 125 -17.86 14.18 7.35
N GLU A 126 -18.23 13.28 6.44
CA GLU A 126 -18.61 11.90 6.76
C GLU A 126 -17.43 10.91 6.69
N SER A 127 -16.29 11.34 6.14
CA SER A 127 -15.11 10.50 5.95
C SER A 127 -13.82 11.31 5.99
N GLU A 128 -12.76 10.75 6.57
CA GLU A 128 -11.43 11.40 6.61
C GLU A 128 -10.85 11.71 5.20
N GLU A 129 -11.37 11.02 4.18
CA GLU A 129 -11.01 11.20 2.77
C GLU A 129 -12.20 11.63 1.92
N VAL A 130 -11.92 12.35 0.83
CA VAL A 130 -12.92 12.70 -0.19
C VAL A 130 -13.33 11.40 -0.91
N PRO A 131 -14.60 10.98 -0.85
CA PRO A 131 -15.02 9.76 -1.50
C PRO A 131 -14.94 9.92 -3.02
N PHE A 132 -14.65 8.83 -3.74
CA PHE A 132 -14.46 8.90 -5.19
C PHE A 132 -15.67 9.49 -5.94
N ARG A 133 -16.90 9.26 -5.44
CA ARG A 133 -18.12 9.85 -6.00
C ARG A 133 -18.08 11.38 -6.00
N SER A 134 -17.44 12.01 -5.02
CA SER A 134 -17.29 13.47 -4.96
C SER A 134 -16.38 14.00 -6.07
N TYR A 135 -15.41 13.22 -6.56
CA TYR A 135 -14.58 13.64 -7.70
C TYR A 135 -15.37 13.71 -9.03
N LEU A 136 -16.57 13.10 -9.12
CA LEU A 136 -17.44 13.21 -10.30
C LEU A 136 -18.08 14.61 -10.40
N TYR A 137 -18.43 15.21 -9.26
CA TYR A 137 -19.14 16.50 -9.22
C TYR A 137 -18.22 17.68 -8.92
N ALA A 138 -17.07 17.43 -8.28
CA ALA A 138 -16.04 18.43 -8.00
C ALA A 138 -15.69 19.35 -9.19
N PRO A 139 -15.40 18.85 -10.41
CA PRO A 139 -15.00 19.73 -11.50
C PRO A 139 -16.12 20.68 -11.93
N VAL A 140 -17.37 20.24 -11.88
CA VAL A 140 -18.53 21.07 -12.24
C VAL A 140 -18.59 22.31 -11.33
N VAL A 141 -18.39 22.10 -10.03
CA VAL A 141 -18.42 23.14 -8.99
C VAL A 141 -17.17 24.02 -9.07
N ILE A 142 -15.98 23.43 -9.09
CA ILE A 142 -14.70 24.16 -9.04
C ILE A 142 -14.54 25.07 -10.26
N PHE A 143 -14.83 24.57 -11.45
CA PHE A 143 -14.65 25.34 -12.68
C PHE A 143 -15.82 26.29 -12.98
N SER A 144 -16.95 26.19 -12.26
CA SER A 144 -18.02 27.19 -12.36
C SER A 144 -17.56 28.57 -11.88
N GLY A 145 -16.60 28.63 -10.95
CA GLY A 145 -15.96 29.87 -10.50
C GLY A 145 -15.26 30.63 -11.63
N LEU A 146 -14.74 29.94 -12.65
CA LEU A 146 -14.16 30.56 -13.83
C LEU A 146 -15.21 31.29 -14.66
N LEU A 147 -16.37 30.65 -14.85
CA LEU A 147 -17.47 31.26 -15.59
C LEU A 147 -17.96 32.52 -14.86
N ILE A 148 -18.18 32.44 -13.54
CA ILE A 148 -18.64 33.58 -12.72
C ILE A 148 -17.64 34.75 -12.74
N TYR A 149 -16.34 34.46 -12.64
CA TYR A 149 -15.30 35.48 -12.68
C TYR A 149 -15.26 36.20 -14.04
N MET A 150 -15.40 35.45 -15.14
CA MET A 150 -15.34 36.02 -16.50
C MET A 150 -16.61 36.79 -16.87
N PHE A 151 -17.78 36.38 -16.38
CA PHE A 151 -19.04 37.12 -16.58
C PHE A 151 -19.06 38.49 -15.87
N ASN A 152 -18.31 38.66 -14.78
CA ASN A 152 -18.25 39.91 -14.03
C ASN A 152 -17.24 40.94 -14.58
N GLN A 153 -16.59 40.67 -15.72
CA GLN A 153 -15.70 41.66 -16.32
C GLN A 153 -16.46 42.76 -17.05
N LYS A 154 -16.03 44.01 -16.85
CA LYS A 154 -16.71 45.25 -17.24
C LYS A 154 -16.91 45.44 -18.76
N SER A 155 -16.28 44.59 -19.57
CA SER A 155 -16.29 44.61 -21.05
C SER A 155 -16.55 43.19 -21.58
N TRP A 156 -17.72 42.63 -21.27
CA TRP A 156 -18.12 41.30 -21.72
C TRP A 156 -18.46 41.31 -23.22
N ASP A 157 -17.69 40.54 -24.00
CA ASP A 157 -17.97 40.28 -25.42
C ASP A 157 -18.63 38.90 -25.54
N PRO A 158 -19.91 38.80 -25.98
CA PRO A 158 -20.60 37.52 -26.17
C PRO A 158 -19.88 36.55 -27.12
N SER A 159 -19.02 37.04 -28.02
CA SER A 159 -18.32 36.22 -29.01
C SER A 159 -17.39 35.17 -28.38
N ILE A 160 -16.97 35.34 -27.13
CA ILE A 160 -16.08 34.42 -26.42
C ILE A 160 -16.81 33.22 -25.79
N LEU A 161 -18.14 33.27 -25.70
CA LEU A 161 -18.94 32.27 -24.99
C LEU A 161 -18.68 30.82 -25.47
N PRO A 162 -18.56 30.53 -26.79
CA PRO A 162 -18.23 29.19 -27.26
C PRO A 162 -16.85 28.72 -26.79
N SER A 163 -15.85 29.61 -26.78
CA SER A 163 -14.49 29.30 -26.32
C SER A 163 -14.45 29.02 -24.82
N LEU A 164 -15.27 29.74 -24.03
CA LEU A 164 -15.42 29.50 -22.59
C LEU A 164 -16.15 28.19 -22.30
N GLY A 165 -17.20 27.88 -23.05
CA GLY A 165 -17.90 26.59 -22.96
C GLY A 165 -16.95 25.42 -23.27
N LEU A 166 -16.11 25.56 -24.29
CA LEU A 166 -15.10 24.57 -24.64
C LEU A 166 -14.01 24.43 -23.56
N LEU A 167 -13.52 25.54 -22.99
CA LEU A 167 -12.59 25.51 -21.87
C LEU A 167 -13.19 24.82 -20.63
N TYR A 168 -14.44 25.15 -20.30
CA TYR A 168 -15.13 24.53 -19.16
C TYR A 168 -15.29 23.03 -19.36
N LEU A 169 -15.77 22.61 -20.55
CA LEU A 169 -15.91 21.20 -20.90
C LEU A 169 -14.59 20.45 -20.83
N THR A 170 -13.51 21.02 -21.37
CA THR A 170 -12.18 20.38 -21.36
C THR A 170 -11.58 20.29 -19.95
N ASN A 171 -11.80 21.27 -19.08
CA ASN A 171 -11.42 21.18 -17.67
C ASN A 171 -12.19 20.07 -16.94
N VAL A 172 -13.50 19.96 -17.17
CA VAL A 172 -14.32 18.91 -16.59
C VAL A 172 -13.86 17.53 -17.05
N LEU A 173 -13.70 17.33 -18.36
CA LEU A 173 -13.27 16.05 -18.93
C LEU A 173 -11.84 15.68 -18.47
N GLY A 174 -10.92 16.64 -18.49
CA GLY A 174 -9.55 16.43 -18.03
C GLY A 174 -9.50 16.04 -16.56
N PHE A 175 -10.26 16.72 -15.71
CA PHE A 175 -10.32 16.42 -14.29
C PHE A 175 -10.90 15.03 -14.03
N MET A 176 -11.99 14.68 -14.72
CA MET A 176 -12.59 13.34 -14.63
C MET A 176 -11.60 12.26 -15.07
N ALA A 177 -10.91 12.45 -16.19
CA ALA A 177 -9.88 11.53 -16.67
C ALA A 177 -8.74 11.37 -15.65
N ALA A 178 -8.21 12.48 -15.14
CA ALA A 178 -7.15 12.50 -14.15
C ALA A 178 -7.55 11.78 -12.85
N SER A 179 -8.74 12.08 -12.32
CA SER A 179 -9.27 11.41 -11.13
C SER A 179 -9.46 9.90 -11.32
N ARG A 180 -9.88 9.46 -12.51
CA ARG A 180 -10.05 8.04 -12.85
C ARG A 180 -8.72 7.30 -12.93
N ILE A 181 -7.69 7.94 -13.49
CA ILE A 181 -6.32 7.38 -13.55
C ILE A 181 -5.81 7.13 -12.13
N ILE A 182 -5.85 8.16 -11.27
CA ILE A 182 -5.40 8.03 -9.87
C ILE A 182 -6.23 6.96 -9.15
N HIS A 183 -7.56 6.97 -9.30
CA HIS A 183 -8.42 5.99 -8.64
C HIS A 183 -8.13 4.56 -9.07
N ARG A 184 -8.01 4.30 -10.39
CA ARG A 184 -7.68 2.96 -10.91
C ARG A 184 -6.32 2.49 -10.40
N HIS A 185 -5.33 3.37 -10.38
CA HIS A 185 -4.01 3.01 -9.88
C HIS A 185 -4.05 2.65 -8.39
N VAL A 186 -4.74 3.44 -7.56
CA VAL A 186 -4.92 3.14 -6.14
C VAL A 186 -5.69 1.83 -5.92
N GLN A 187 -6.73 1.55 -6.73
CA GLN A 187 -7.45 0.27 -6.66
C GLN A 187 -6.57 -0.92 -7.05
N TYR A 188 -5.73 -0.76 -8.09
CA TYR A 188 -4.75 -1.77 -8.47
C TYR A 188 -3.77 -2.05 -7.31
N LEU A 189 -3.22 -0.99 -6.68
CA LEU A 189 -2.36 -1.13 -5.51
C LEU A 189 -3.07 -1.85 -4.37
N LYS A 190 -4.35 -1.53 -4.12
CA LYS A 190 -5.16 -2.16 -3.07
C LYS A 190 -5.32 -3.66 -3.32
N LEU A 191 -5.59 -4.06 -4.57
CA LEU A 191 -5.68 -5.46 -4.95
C LEU A 191 -4.32 -6.16 -4.77
N THR A 192 -3.23 -5.54 -5.25
CA THR A 192 -1.89 -6.14 -5.11
C THR A 192 -1.44 -6.26 -3.66
N ASP A 193 -1.79 -5.31 -2.80
CA ASP A 193 -1.46 -5.37 -1.37
C ASP A 193 -2.37 -6.36 -0.64
N GLY A 194 -3.66 -6.45 -0.97
CA GLY A 194 -4.55 -7.49 -0.45
C GLY A 194 -4.09 -8.90 -0.82
N LEU A 195 -3.65 -9.10 -2.06
CA LEU A 195 -3.03 -10.36 -2.50
C LEU A 195 -1.74 -10.66 -1.71
N LYS A 196 -0.97 -9.66 -1.27
CA LYS A 196 0.18 -9.88 -0.39
C LYS A 196 -0.24 -10.25 1.03
N GLU A 197 -1.29 -9.65 1.59
CA GLU A 197 -1.78 -9.97 2.93
C GLU A 197 -2.36 -11.40 3.01
N GLU A 198 -3.06 -11.87 1.97
CA GLU A 198 -3.50 -13.28 1.87
C GLU A 198 -2.33 -14.28 1.73
N THR A 199 -1.11 -13.81 1.47
CA THR A 199 0.08 -14.65 1.30
C THR A 199 0.97 -14.79 2.54
N LEU A 200 0.48 -14.47 3.75
CA LEU A 200 1.26 -14.63 4.99
C LEU A 200 0.81 -15.82 5.85
N ILE A 201 -0.38 -16.35 5.58
CA ILE A 201 -0.96 -17.52 6.24
C ILE A 201 -0.90 -18.71 5.27
N ASP A 202 -0.53 -19.88 5.77
CA ASP A 202 -0.61 -21.12 5.01
C ASP A 202 -2.09 -21.51 4.79
N PRO A 203 -2.54 -21.69 3.54
CA PRO A 203 -3.96 -21.90 3.25
C PRO A 203 -4.50 -23.22 3.82
N LEU A 204 -3.63 -24.24 3.96
CA LEU A 204 -4.03 -25.56 4.47
C LEU A 204 -4.14 -25.55 5.99
N THR A 205 -3.09 -25.11 6.67
CA THR A 205 -2.91 -25.25 8.13
C THR A 205 -3.34 -24.02 8.93
N ARG A 206 -3.54 -22.88 8.27
CA ARG A 206 -3.94 -21.58 8.87
C ARG A 206 -2.97 -21.00 9.89
N VAL A 207 -1.75 -21.55 9.99
CA VAL A 207 -0.63 -20.90 10.68
C VAL A 207 0.12 -19.99 9.73
N PHE A 208 1.09 -19.22 10.22
CA PHE A 208 1.92 -18.39 9.35
C PHE A 208 2.72 -19.24 8.36
N ASN A 209 3.04 -18.72 7.19
CA ASN A 209 3.84 -19.45 6.20
C ASN A 209 5.32 -19.01 6.22
N ARG A 210 6.14 -19.66 5.38
CA ARG A 210 7.56 -19.33 5.22
C ARG A 210 7.81 -17.84 4.95
N ARG A 211 6.93 -17.17 4.18
CA ARG A 211 7.11 -15.75 3.88
C ARG A 211 7.00 -14.88 5.14
N GLN A 212 6.02 -15.17 6.00
CA GLN A 212 5.88 -14.46 7.27
C GLN A 212 7.06 -14.77 8.21
N PHE A 213 7.56 -16.01 8.21
CA PHE A 213 8.76 -16.37 8.97
C PHE A 213 9.97 -15.49 8.58
N GLU A 214 10.23 -15.31 7.28
CA GLU A 214 11.31 -14.44 6.80
C GLU A 214 11.10 -12.96 7.15
N LEU A 215 9.84 -12.49 7.23
CA LEU A 215 9.52 -11.13 7.66
C LEU A 215 9.74 -10.90 9.16
N ASP A 216 9.50 -11.93 9.98
CA ASP A 216 9.66 -11.86 11.43
C ASP A 216 11.10 -12.08 11.87
N LYS A 217 11.89 -12.79 11.06
CA LYS A 217 13.30 -13.12 11.31
C LYS A 217 14.12 -11.91 11.79
N PRO A 218 14.14 -10.73 11.12
CA PRO A 218 14.93 -9.59 11.55
C PRO A 218 14.52 -8.98 12.90
N GLY A 219 13.32 -9.31 13.39
CA GLY A 219 12.81 -8.84 14.68
C GLY A 219 13.18 -9.71 15.88
N MET A 220 13.73 -10.90 15.64
CA MET A 220 14.12 -11.85 16.69
C MET A 220 15.37 -11.39 17.45
N ARG A 221 15.41 -11.63 18.76
CA ARG A 221 16.43 -11.06 19.65
C ARG A 221 17.10 -12.11 20.53
N GLU A 222 18.20 -11.72 21.15
CA GLU A 222 18.86 -12.50 22.20
C GLU A 222 17.84 -12.96 23.26
N GLY A 223 17.91 -14.24 23.61
CA GLY A 223 17.03 -14.88 24.58
C GLY A 223 15.69 -15.33 24.02
N ASP A 224 15.38 -15.08 22.75
CA ASP A 224 14.35 -15.84 22.04
C ASP A 224 14.89 -17.22 21.64
N ALA A 225 14.02 -18.10 21.18
CA ALA A 225 14.41 -19.41 20.66
C ALA A 225 13.63 -19.79 19.40
N ILE A 226 14.23 -20.64 18.58
CA ILE A 226 13.61 -21.20 17.38
C ILE A 226 13.62 -22.72 17.50
N VAL A 227 12.49 -23.33 17.14
CA VAL A 227 12.35 -24.79 17.00
C VAL A 227 12.03 -25.07 15.54
N VAL A 228 12.84 -25.91 14.88
CA VAL A 228 12.49 -26.48 13.57
C VAL A 228 12.02 -27.91 13.78
N ILE A 229 10.87 -28.23 13.21
CA ILE A 229 10.14 -29.47 13.44
C ILE A 229 9.78 -30.09 12.10
N ASP A 230 9.89 -31.41 12.01
CA ASP A 230 9.50 -32.18 10.84
C ASP A 230 8.77 -33.46 11.28
N ILE A 231 7.76 -33.84 10.51
CA ILE A 231 6.93 -35.02 10.77
C ILE A 231 7.69 -36.30 10.39
N ASP A 232 7.83 -37.21 11.36
CA ASP A 232 8.50 -38.49 11.11
C ASP A 232 7.70 -39.37 10.15
N ASP A 233 8.37 -39.83 9.09
CA ASP A 233 7.81 -40.76 8.10
C ASP A 233 6.52 -40.27 7.40
N PHE A 234 6.36 -38.96 7.22
CA PHE A 234 5.16 -38.38 6.60
C PHE A 234 4.93 -38.87 5.17
N LYS A 235 5.99 -39.12 4.40
CA LYS A 235 5.87 -39.78 3.09
C LYS A 235 5.16 -41.13 3.19
N LYS A 236 5.45 -41.95 4.21
CA LYS A 236 4.76 -43.24 4.43
C LYS A 236 3.28 -43.04 4.74
N VAL A 237 2.93 -41.98 5.45
CA VAL A 237 1.53 -41.60 5.68
C VAL A 237 0.83 -41.30 4.36
N ASN A 238 1.43 -40.46 3.51
CA ASN A 238 0.89 -40.14 2.18
C ASN A 238 0.78 -41.38 1.28
N ASP A 239 1.81 -42.21 1.25
CA ASP A 239 1.86 -43.42 0.42
C ASP A 239 0.83 -44.47 0.86
N THR A 240 0.50 -44.53 2.16
CA THR A 240 -0.44 -45.53 2.72
C THR A 240 -1.89 -45.05 2.71
N TYR A 241 -2.14 -43.78 3.02
CA TYR A 241 -3.48 -43.25 3.26
C TYR A 241 -3.92 -42.17 2.26
N GLY A 242 -3.02 -41.76 1.35
CA GLY A 242 -3.26 -40.72 0.36
C GLY A 242 -3.03 -39.30 0.90
N HIS A 243 -2.78 -38.36 -0.02
CA HIS A 243 -2.48 -36.97 0.29
C HIS A 243 -3.57 -36.26 1.10
N ALA A 244 -4.85 -36.57 0.86
CA ALA A 244 -5.95 -35.97 1.61
C ALA A 244 -5.88 -36.28 3.12
N VAL A 245 -5.39 -37.46 3.50
CA VAL A 245 -5.18 -37.83 4.90
C VAL A 245 -3.91 -37.18 5.44
N GLY A 246 -2.85 -37.07 4.63
CA GLY A 246 -1.66 -36.28 4.97
C GLY A 246 -2.01 -34.82 5.29
N ASP A 247 -2.87 -34.20 4.49
CA ASP A 247 -3.36 -32.85 4.70
C ASP A 247 -4.08 -32.68 6.05
N GLN A 248 -4.91 -33.66 6.44
CA GLN A 248 -5.56 -33.68 7.75
C GLN A 248 -4.54 -33.79 8.90
N VAL A 249 -3.48 -34.59 8.72
CA VAL A 249 -2.39 -34.70 9.69
C VAL A 249 -1.66 -33.37 9.85
N LEU A 250 -1.38 -32.67 8.75
CA LEU A 250 -0.75 -31.34 8.77
C LEU A 250 -1.62 -30.29 9.49
N GLN A 251 -2.92 -30.27 9.20
CA GLN A 251 -3.89 -29.38 9.85
C GLN A 251 -3.95 -29.61 11.36
N GLU A 252 -4.06 -30.88 11.76
CA GLU A 252 -4.16 -31.25 13.17
C GLU A 252 -2.84 -31.00 13.91
N LEU A 253 -1.69 -31.26 13.28
CA LEU A 253 -0.39 -30.93 13.84
C LEU A 253 -0.25 -29.43 14.10
N ALA A 254 -0.60 -28.60 13.11
CA ALA A 254 -0.55 -27.15 13.24
C ALA A 254 -1.45 -26.66 14.39
N ARG A 255 -2.67 -27.20 14.51
CA ARG A 255 -3.58 -26.92 15.62
C ARG A 255 -2.96 -27.28 16.98
N ARG A 256 -2.34 -28.45 17.10
CA ARG A 256 -1.66 -28.89 18.33
C ARG A 256 -0.48 -28.01 18.69
N LEU A 257 0.33 -27.61 17.71
CA LEU A 257 1.45 -26.69 17.92
C LEU A 257 0.96 -25.35 18.47
N VAL A 258 -0.07 -24.76 17.84
CA VAL A 258 -0.66 -23.49 18.28
C VAL A 258 -1.20 -23.58 19.72
N LEU A 259 -1.86 -24.66 20.08
CA LEU A 259 -2.38 -24.88 21.44
C LEU A 259 -1.28 -25.18 22.48
N THR A 260 -0.08 -25.56 22.02
CA THR A 260 1.05 -25.89 22.90
C THR A 260 1.88 -24.66 23.29
N VAL A 261 1.88 -23.62 22.45
CA VAL A 261 2.72 -22.43 22.64
C VAL A 261 1.91 -21.27 23.23
N ARG A 262 2.58 -20.22 23.69
CA ARG A 262 1.92 -19.03 24.26
C ARG A 262 1.42 -18.13 23.13
N HIS A 263 0.52 -17.20 23.45
CA HIS A 263 0.05 -16.18 22.49
C HIS A 263 1.19 -15.27 21.97
N SER A 264 2.26 -15.08 22.75
CA SER A 264 3.44 -14.33 22.32
C SER A 264 4.32 -15.07 21.32
N ASP A 265 4.15 -16.39 21.23
CA ASP A 265 4.92 -17.27 20.37
C ASP A 265 4.23 -17.39 19.01
N ARG A 266 4.97 -17.83 17.99
CA ARG A 266 4.45 -17.94 16.63
C ARG A 266 4.77 -19.29 16.03
N VAL A 267 3.81 -19.86 15.32
CA VAL A 267 3.96 -21.12 14.58
C VAL A 267 3.94 -20.81 13.10
N TYR A 268 4.87 -21.40 12.36
CA TYR A 268 5.03 -21.26 10.93
C TYR A 268 5.05 -22.63 10.26
N ARG A 269 4.48 -22.73 9.05
CA ARG A 269 4.73 -23.83 8.13
C ARG A 269 5.76 -23.39 7.10
N LEU A 270 6.93 -24.03 7.12
CA LEU A 270 8.05 -23.67 6.25
C LEU A 270 7.99 -24.39 4.89
N GLY A 271 7.39 -25.57 4.85
CA GLY A 271 7.38 -26.44 3.66
C GLY A 271 6.36 -27.56 3.78
N GLY A 272 6.57 -28.64 3.01
CA GLY A 272 5.63 -29.76 2.90
C GLY A 272 5.20 -30.31 4.26
N GLU A 273 6.15 -30.83 5.03
CA GLU A 273 5.97 -31.41 6.37
C GLU A 273 6.77 -30.68 7.47
N GLU A 274 7.41 -29.57 7.11
CA GLU A 274 8.31 -28.79 7.96
C GLU A 274 7.59 -27.60 8.61
N PHE A 275 7.76 -27.47 9.92
CA PHE A 275 7.24 -26.38 10.74
C PHE A 275 8.37 -25.68 11.50
N ALA A 276 8.15 -24.42 11.83
CA ALA A 276 8.98 -23.70 12.77
C ALA A 276 8.13 -23.09 13.88
N VAL A 277 8.70 -22.99 15.08
CA VAL A 277 8.11 -22.30 16.22
C VAL A 277 9.10 -21.25 16.70
N TYR A 278 8.67 -19.99 16.74
CA TYR A 278 9.39 -18.90 17.38
C TYR A 278 8.86 -18.73 18.80
N LEU A 279 9.75 -18.83 19.78
CA LEU A 279 9.46 -18.71 21.20
C LEU A 279 10.05 -17.39 21.70
N SER A 280 9.20 -16.46 22.10
CA SER A 280 9.66 -15.15 22.58
C SER A 280 10.10 -15.24 24.04
N ARG A 281 11.28 -14.68 24.35
CA ARG A 281 11.87 -14.66 25.71
C ARG A 281 11.87 -16.04 26.36
N CYS A 282 12.56 -16.99 25.75
CA CYS A 282 12.67 -18.36 26.23
C CYS A 282 13.87 -18.50 27.18
N PRO A 283 13.66 -18.69 28.50
CA PRO A 283 14.74 -18.96 29.44
C PRO A 283 15.39 -20.31 29.11
N GLU A 284 16.69 -20.42 29.36
CA GLU A 284 17.47 -21.63 29.07
C GLU A 284 16.91 -22.86 29.80
N GLU A 285 16.55 -22.71 31.08
CA GLU A 285 15.92 -23.75 31.90
C GLU A 285 14.59 -24.27 31.31
N TYR A 286 13.93 -23.46 30.47
CA TYR A 286 12.64 -23.81 29.86
C TYR A 286 12.79 -24.60 28.55
N MET A 287 13.97 -24.60 27.93
CA MET A 287 14.21 -25.19 26.60
C MET A 287 13.85 -26.68 26.54
N ASN A 288 14.32 -27.46 27.51
CA ASN A 288 13.99 -28.89 27.60
C ASN A 288 12.50 -29.12 27.87
N THR A 289 11.90 -28.29 28.72
CA THR A 289 10.50 -28.40 29.09
C THR A 289 9.57 -28.14 27.90
N ILE A 290 9.84 -27.10 27.10
CA ILE A 290 9.05 -26.81 25.91
C ILE A 290 9.24 -27.86 24.81
N ALA A 291 10.48 -28.33 24.61
CA ALA A 291 10.80 -29.40 23.67
C ALA A 291 10.01 -30.68 23.99
N GLU A 292 10.06 -31.13 25.24
CA GLU A 292 9.34 -32.32 25.69
C GLU A 292 7.83 -32.12 25.59
N ARG A 293 7.32 -30.95 25.99
CA ARG A 293 5.89 -30.63 25.90
C ARG A 293 5.37 -30.68 24.46
N ILE A 294 6.10 -30.13 23.50
CA ILE A 294 5.74 -30.19 22.08
C ILE A 294 5.67 -31.64 21.61
N LYS A 295 6.72 -32.41 21.87
CA LYS A 295 6.81 -33.83 21.49
C LYS A 295 5.65 -34.64 22.10
N GLU A 296 5.45 -34.53 23.40
CA GLU A 296 4.40 -35.26 24.13
C GLU A 296 3.00 -34.89 23.65
N ARG A 297 2.72 -33.60 23.43
CA ARG A 297 1.40 -33.16 22.96
C ARG A 297 1.07 -33.73 21.58
N ILE A 298 2.07 -33.80 20.71
CA ILE A 298 1.89 -34.34 19.36
C ILE A 298 1.73 -35.87 19.40
N PHE A 299 2.57 -36.57 20.17
CA PHE A 299 2.63 -38.04 20.16
C PHE A 299 1.55 -38.74 21.01
N SER A 300 1.05 -38.09 22.06
CA SER A 300 0.09 -38.68 23.01
C SER A 300 -1.32 -38.81 22.43
N GLU A 301 -1.75 -37.83 21.65
CA GLU A 301 -3.08 -37.80 21.03
C GLU A 301 -3.07 -38.57 19.70
N ARG A 302 -3.96 -39.55 19.55
CA ARG A 302 -4.12 -40.27 18.27
C ARG A 302 -4.73 -39.35 17.21
N PHE A 303 -4.24 -39.45 15.99
CA PHE A 303 -4.87 -38.95 14.78
C PHE A 303 -5.89 -39.99 14.32
N ASN A 304 -7.10 -39.56 13.97
CA ASN A 304 -8.24 -40.45 13.72
C ASN A 304 -7.93 -41.58 12.73
N THR A 305 -7.24 -41.26 11.63
CA THR A 305 -7.01 -42.19 10.52
C THR A 305 -5.66 -42.90 10.61
N VAL A 306 -4.61 -42.20 11.04
CA VAL A 306 -3.22 -42.69 10.92
C VAL A 306 -2.62 -43.19 12.24
N GLY A 307 -3.37 -43.10 13.34
CA GLY A 307 -2.90 -43.52 14.66
C GLY A 307 -1.95 -42.49 15.28
N ARG A 308 -0.78 -42.91 15.76
CA ARG A 308 0.18 -41.99 16.38
C ARG A 308 1.16 -41.47 15.34
N VAL A 309 1.34 -40.15 15.33
CA VAL A 309 2.36 -39.46 14.53
C VAL A 309 3.38 -38.89 15.50
N SER A 310 4.66 -39.04 15.19
CA SER A 310 5.75 -38.41 15.93
C SER A 310 6.38 -37.30 15.10
N VAL A 311 7.11 -36.43 15.79
CA VAL A 311 7.92 -35.39 15.17
C VAL A 311 9.34 -35.48 15.68
N SER A 312 10.27 -35.09 14.81
CA SER A 312 11.64 -34.80 15.18
C SER A 312 11.86 -33.29 15.11
N GLY A 313 12.78 -32.75 15.90
CA GLY A 313 13.07 -31.33 15.85
C GLY A 313 14.42 -30.93 16.40
N GLY A 314 14.81 -29.69 16.11
CA GLY A 314 15.97 -29.02 16.65
C GLY A 314 15.59 -27.69 17.26
N LEU A 315 16.06 -27.42 18.47
CA LEU A 315 15.70 -26.26 19.26
C LEU A 315 16.96 -25.49 19.67
N VAL A 316 17.03 -24.21 19.29
CA VAL A 316 18.20 -23.35 19.48
C VAL A 316 17.78 -22.04 20.13
N ARG A 317 18.53 -21.61 21.14
CA ARG A 317 18.37 -20.29 21.78
C ARG A 317 19.20 -19.27 21.03
N LEU A 318 18.64 -18.11 20.75
CA LEU A 318 19.38 -17.02 20.11
C LEU A 318 20.34 -16.37 21.11
N SER A 319 21.62 -16.29 20.74
CA SER A 319 22.66 -15.55 21.46
C SER A 319 22.97 -14.22 20.76
N ALA A 320 23.58 -13.27 21.47
CA ALA A 320 23.99 -11.99 20.91
C ALA A 320 25.11 -12.13 19.84
N GLU A 321 25.86 -13.23 19.89
CA GLU A 321 27.05 -13.47 19.08
C GLU A 321 26.75 -14.21 17.76
N GLN A 322 25.51 -14.68 17.59
CA GLN A 322 25.11 -15.53 16.46
C GLN A 322 24.08 -14.80 15.57
N SER A 323 24.23 -14.92 14.25
CA SER A 323 23.19 -14.47 13.33
C SER A 323 21.97 -15.41 13.38
N ILE A 324 20.78 -14.86 13.11
CA ILE A 324 19.55 -15.68 13.11
C ILE A 324 19.61 -16.78 12.03
N ASP A 325 20.28 -16.52 10.90
CA ASP A 325 20.54 -17.53 9.87
C ASP A 325 21.38 -18.70 10.42
N ALA A 326 22.44 -18.40 11.16
CA ALA A 326 23.29 -19.43 11.75
C ALA A 326 22.55 -20.23 12.85
N ALA A 327 21.69 -19.57 13.63
CA ALA A 327 20.86 -20.25 14.63
C ALA A 327 19.83 -21.18 13.98
N PHE A 328 19.26 -20.76 12.85
CA PHE A 328 18.35 -21.60 12.06
C PHE A 328 19.08 -22.81 11.46
N GLU A 329 20.27 -22.62 10.88
CA GLU A 329 21.09 -23.71 10.36
C GLU A 329 21.48 -24.72 11.46
N GLN A 330 21.78 -24.23 12.66
CA GLN A 330 22.04 -25.09 13.82
C GLN A 330 20.79 -25.88 14.25
N ALA A 331 19.60 -25.28 14.19
CA ALA A 331 18.35 -25.97 14.47
C ALA A 331 18.07 -27.08 13.44
N ASP A 332 18.34 -26.82 12.15
CA ASP A 332 18.25 -27.84 11.09
C ASP A 332 19.23 -29.00 11.33
N GLN A 333 20.46 -28.71 11.78
CA GLN A 333 21.42 -29.75 12.13
C GLN A 333 20.93 -30.61 13.30
N TYR A 334 20.32 -30.02 14.32
CA TYR A 334 19.72 -30.74 15.44
C TYR A 334 18.51 -31.56 15.02
N LEU A 335 17.67 -31.05 14.14
CA LEU A 335 16.58 -31.83 13.54
C LEU A 335 17.13 -33.05 12.78
N TYR A 336 18.18 -32.87 11.99
CA TYR A 336 18.83 -33.96 11.28
C TYR A 336 19.40 -35.02 12.24
N GLN A 337 20.05 -34.60 13.32
CA GLN A 337 20.53 -35.48 14.38
C GLN A 337 19.38 -36.22 15.09
N ALA A 338 18.26 -35.56 15.32
CA ALA A 338 17.07 -36.15 15.93
C ALA A 338 16.52 -37.29 15.06
N LYS A 339 16.40 -37.06 13.74
CA LYS A 339 15.99 -38.07 12.77
C LYS A 339 16.94 -39.28 12.74
N LYS A 340 18.26 -39.04 12.80
CA LYS A 340 19.27 -40.12 12.84
C LYS A 340 19.29 -40.90 14.15
N SER A 341 18.94 -40.27 15.26
CA SER A 341 19.04 -40.86 16.59
C SER A 341 17.81 -41.69 16.98
N GLY A 342 16.97 -42.06 16.01
CA GLY A 342 15.78 -42.88 16.25
C GLY A 342 14.46 -42.10 16.29
N LYS A 343 14.44 -40.85 15.82
CA LYS A 343 13.24 -40.01 15.64
C LYS A 343 12.49 -39.72 16.96
N ASN A 344 11.29 -39.14 16.88
CA ASN A 344 10.41 -38.82 18.00
C ASN A 344 11.14 -38.10 19.15
N ARG A 345 11.88 -37.03 18.83
CA ARG A 345 12.66 -36.26 19.79
C ARG A 345 12.98 -34.88 19.28
N ILE A 346 13.18 -33.95 20.20
CA ILE A 346 13.69 -32.61 19.90
C ILE A 346 15.05 -32.49 20.56
N ILE A 347 16.09 -32.22 19.77
CA ILE A 347 17.45 -31.99 20.27
C ILE A 347 17.61 -30.51 20.56
N THR A 348 18.18 -30.19 21.72
CA THR A 348 18.40 -28.82 22.20
C THR A 348 19.90 -28.57 22.35
N SER A 349 20.35 -27.32 22.18
CA SER A 349 21.67 -26.91 22.67
C SER A 349 21.63 -26.86 24.20
N LEU A 350 22.37 -27.74 24.87
CA LEU A 350 22.77 -27.58 26.27
C LEU A 350 24.28 -27.35 26.30
#